data_AF-A0A453QYU4-F1
#
_entry.id   AF-A0A453QYU4-F1
#
_cell.length_a   1.000
_cell.length_b   1.000
_cell.length_c   1.000
_cell.angle_alpha   90.00
_cell.angle_beta   90.00
_cell.angle_gamma   90.00
#
_symmetry.space_group_name_H-M   'P 1'
#
loop_
_entity.id
_entity.type
_entity.pdbx_description
1 polymer ?
#
loop_
_entity_poly.entity_id
_entity_poly.type
_entity_poly.pdbx_seq_one_letter_code
_entity_poly.pdbx_strand_id
1 'polypeptide(L)' 'IDVQLSDQPDSTHWKLARNGVFTVKSFYMDLINSGPISRSLHIWKVKVSLRIKIFMWFVHK' A
#
# COMPACT_ATOMS: atom_id res chain seq x y z
N ILE A 1 -7.88 -0.46 -29.36
CA ILE A 1 -6.87 -1.21 -28.58
C ILE A 1 -7.65 -2.29 -27.86
N ASP A 2 -7.49 -3.54 -28.28
CA ASP A 2 -8.16 -4.69 -27.65
C ASP A 2 -7.24 -5.21 -26.54
N VAL A 3 -7.71 -5.20 -25.30
CA VAL A 3 -6.92 -5.67 -24.15
C VAL A 3 -7.23 -7.15 -23.97
N GLN A 4 -6.28 -8.02 -24.32
CA GLN A 4 -6.40 -9.45 -24.08
C GLN A 4 -6.17 -9.76 -22.59
N LEU A 5 -7.24 -10.12 -21.90
CA LEU A 5 -7.20 -10.58 -20.51
C LEU A 5 -6.74 -12.04 -20.47
N SER A 6 -5.97 -12.40 -19.45
CA SER A 6 -5.59 -13.79 -19.19
C SER A 6 -6.32 -14.31 -17.96
N ASP A 7 -6.65 -15.59 -17.93
CA ASP A 7 -7.25 -16.26 -16.75
C ASP A 7 -6.25 -16.50 -15.60
N GLN A 8 -5.03 -15.95 -15.67
CA GLN A 8 -4.08 -16.07 -14.56
C GLN A 8 -4.55 -15.27 -13.34
N PRO A 9 -4.32 -15.79 -12.12
CA PRO A 9 -4.65 -15.08 -10.91
C PRO A 9 -3.84 -13.77 -10.79
N ASP A 10 -4.51 -12.74 -10.29
CA ASP A 10 -3.87 -11.46 -10.01
C ASP A 10 -2.71 -11.61 -9.02
N SER A 11 -1.62 -10.89 -9.28
CA SER A 11 -0.46 -10.83 -8.39
C SER A 11 -0.18 -9.40 -7.93
N THR A 12 0.05 -9.24 -6.63
CA THR A 12 0.40 -7.94 -6.05
C THR A 12 1.91 -7.76 -6.03
N HIS A 13 2.44 -6.80 -6.80
CA HIS A 13 3.86 -6.48 -6.80
C HIS A 13 4.19 -5.35 -5.81
N TRP A 14 5.03 -5.66 -4.83
CA TRP A 14 5.51 -4.70 -3.84
C TRP A 14 6.65 -3.84 -4.39
N LYS A 15 6.35 -2.60 -4.79
CA LYS A 15 7.33 -1.71 -5.43
C LYS A 15 8.47 -1.24 -4.52
N LEU A 16 8.32 -1.34 -3.20
CA LEU A 16 9.34 -0.91 -2.23
C LEU A 16 10.44 -1.96 -2.00
N ALA A 17 10.28 -3.18 -2.50
CA ALA A 17 11.31 -4.22 -2.43
C ALA A 17 11.64 -4.75 -3.83
N ARG A 18 12.93 -4.97 -4.09
CA ARG A 18 13.42 -5.43 -5.40
C ARG A 18 12.88 -6.80 -5.80
N ASN A 19 12.52 -7.64 -4.83
CA ASN A 19 11.91 -8.95 -5.06
C ASN A 19 10.40 -8.90 -5.26
N GLY A 20 9.77 -7.73 -5.18
CA GLY A 20 8.31 -7.59 -5.33
C GLY A 20 7.51 -8.16 -4.15
N VAL A 21 8.16 -8.58 -3.05
CA VAL A 21 7.50 -9.19 -1.90
C VAL A 21 7.26 -8.15 -0.80
N PHE A 22 6.04 -8.12 -0.27
CA PHE A 22 5.71 -7.28 0.87
C PHE A 22 6.52 -7.68 2.11
N THR A 23 7.16 -6.69 2.74
CA THR A 23 7.74 -6.88 4.08
C THR A 23 7.40 -5.70 4.98
N VAL A 24 7.07 -6.01 6.24
CA VAL A 24 6.82 -5.02 7.28
C VAL A 24 7.98 -4.01 7.38
N LYS A 25 9.23 -4.49 7.28
CA LYS A 25 10.42 -3.63 7.32
C LYS A 25 10.44 -2.59 6.19
N SER A 26 10.25 -3.01 4.94
CA SER A 26 10.25 -2.09 3.80
C SER A 26 9.10 -1.08 3.86
N PHE A 27 7.94 -1.51 4.37
CA PHE A 27 6.79 -0.66 4.60
C PHE A 27 7.10 0.48 5.59
N TYR A 28 7.60 0.12 6.78
CA TYR A 28 7.90 1.12 7.80
C TYR A 28 9.08 2.03 7.40
N MET A 29 10.06 1.51 6.66
CA MET A 29 11.14 2.32 6.11
C MET A 29 10.61 3.39 5.14
N ASP A 30 9.72 3.03 4.21
CA ASP A 30 9.10 4.03 3.31
C ASP A 30 8.25 5.03 4.10
N LEU A 31 7.47 4.57 5.08
CA LEU A 31 6.67 5.42 5.95
C LEU A 31 7.51 6.50 6.66
N ILE A 32 8.63 6.11 7.28
CA ILE A 32 9.52 7.04 7.99
C ILE A 32 10.20 8.01 7.01
N ASN A 33 10.59 7.54 5.83
CA ASN A 33 11.28 8.35 4.83
C ASN A 33 10.34 9.22 3.97
N SER A 34 9.03 9.00 4.03
CA SER A 34 8.04 9.66 3.15
C SER A 34 7.71 11.12 3.49
N GLY A 35 8.37 11.71 4.49
CA GLY A 35 8.12 13.08 4.92
C GLY A 35 6.80 13.23 5.69
N PRO A 36 6.20 14.43 5.75
CA PRO A 36 4.96 14.65 6.48
C PRO A 36 3.85 13.76 5.92
N ILE A 37 3.37 12.84 6.75
CA ILE A 37 2.22 12.00 6.44
C ILE A 37 1.07 12.92 6.04
N SER A 38 0.71 12.93 4.75
CA SER A 38 -0.44 13.67 4.26
C SER A 38 -1.61 13.32 5.15
N ARG A 39 -2.23 14.34 5.75
CA ARG A 39 -3.30 14.18 6.74
C ARG A 39 -4.54 13.69 5.99
N SER A 40 -4.55 12.42 5.61
CA SER A 40 -5.74 11.73 5.14
C SER A 40 -6.64 11.48 6.34
N LEU A 41 -7.17 12.57 6.91
CA LEU A 41 -7.99 12.59 8.11
C LEU A 41 -9.21 11.67 7.95
N HIS A 42 -9.68 11.49 6.72
CA HIS A 42 -10.75 10.56 6.39
C HIS A 42 -10.38 9.10 6.68
N ILE A 43 -9.18 8.65 6.31
CA ILE A 43 -8.71 7.28 6.62
C ILE A 43 -8.62 7.07 8.14
N TRP A 44 -8.19 8.09 8.87
CA TRP A 44 -8.09 8.03 10.33
C TRP A 44 -9.46 8.02 11.02
N LYS A 45 -10.51 8.56 10.40
CA LYS A 45 -11.90 8.57 10.89
C LYS A 45 -12.65 7.25 10.66
N VAL A 46 -12.16 6.37 9.77
CA VAL A 46 -12.81 5.06 9.52
C VAL A 46 -12.79 4.19 10.77
N LYS A 47 -13.88 3.47 11.05
CA LYS A 47 -14.01 2.58 12.23
C LYS A 47 -13.43 1.19 11.96
N VAL A 48 -12.14 1.11 11.64
CA VAL A 48 -11.37 -0.13 11.41
C VAL A 48 -10.13 -0.21 12.30
N SER A 49 -9.52 -1.40 12.39
CA SER A 49 -8.29 -1.59 13.17
C SER A 49 -7.13 -0.76 12.60
N LEU A 50 -6.20 -0.35 13.48
CA LEU A 50 -5.06 0.50 13.11
C LEU A 50 -4.23 -0.10 11.97
N ARG A 51 -4.05 -1.43 11.98
CA ARG A 51 -3.32 -2.15 10.93
C ARG A 51 -3.94 -1.90 9.55
N ILE A 52 -5.28 -1.97 9.44
CA ILE A 52 -6.01 -1.73 8.20
C ILE A 52 -5.89 -0.26 7.78
N LYS A 53 -5.98 0.69 8.72
CA LYS A 53 -5.81 2.13 8.42
C LYS A 53 -4.45 2.44 7.82
N ILE A 54 -3.40 1.83 8.37
CA ILE A 54 -2.01 1.98 7.90
C ILE A 54 -1.88 1.47 6.45
N PHE A 55 -2.50 0.33 6.12
CA PHE A 55 -2.55 -0.17 4.74
C PHE A 55 -3.39 0.74 3.83
N MET A 56 -4.56 1.20 4.27
CA MET A 56 -5.40 2.12 3.49
C MET A 56 -4.68 3.43 3.18
N TRP A 57 -3.97 3.99 4.16
CA TRP A 57 -3.15 5.18 3.95
C TRP A 57 -2.06 4.95 2.91
N PHE A 58 -1.40 3.79 2.95
CA PHE A 58 -0.37 3.43 1.99
C PHE A 58 -0.90 3.27 0.57
N VAL A 59 -2.08 2.69 0.38
CA VAL A 59 -2.71 2.53 -0.95
C VAL A 59 -3.17 3.89 -1.52
N HIS A 60 -3.53 4.82 -0.64
CA HIS A 60 -3.97 6.17 -1.04
C HIS A 60 -2.78 7.13 -1.30
N LYS A 61 -1.56 6.78 -0.88
CA LYS A 61 -0.34 7.54 -1.20
C LYS A 61 0.03 7.34 -2.67
#